data_AF-A0A3M1ZDF8-F1
#
_entry.id   AF-A0A3M1ZDF8-F1
#
_cell.length_a   1.000
_cell.length_b   1.000
_cell.length_c   1.000
_cell.angle_alpha   90.00
_cell.angle_beta   90.00
_cell.angle_gamma   90.00
#
_symmetry.space_group_name_H-M   'P 1'
#
loop_
_entity.id
_entity.type
_entity.pdbx_description
1 polymer ?
#
loop_
_entity_poly.entity_id
_entity_poly.type
_entity_poly.pdbx_seq_one_letter_code
_entity_poly.pdbx_strand_id
1 'polypeptide(L)'
;YQISFSPNGQQIAYSTDEGIWLVGIDGEEAPTLLLENSTPVPRYSHPCFAPRLNALLVQIDTGEELTQHALDLNTGELLPGAAATDGFWLQDGRIGLYNQAAATQGITADITIVDVISQQRPPELALSLPYPLAYGDVREVNAGKLMIAVQREIPGAGIVSIVEAPIGGESQRIGVPGFMTQPTLSPDGAAIAGLTYTGGALLVYDLQNGVLYHLAQPLGILSVKWSP
;
A
#
# COMPACT_ATOMS: atom_id res chain seq x y z
N TYR A 1 14.63 -1.71 -0.82
CA TYR A 1 14.11 -3.10 -0.74
C TYR A 1 12.71 -3.04 -0.19
N GLN A 2 11.74 -3.50 -0.98
CA GLN A 2 10.38 -3.73 -0.51
C GLN A 2 10.10 -5.22 -0.50
N ILE A 3 9.28 -5.67 0.45
CA ILE A 3 8.93 -7.08 0.64
C ILE A 3 7.42 -7.22 0.77
N SER A 4 6.88 -8.33 0.29
CA SER A 4 5.48 -8.73 0.46
C SER A 4 5.39 -10.23 0.67
N PHE A 5 4.51 -10.65 1.58
CA PHE A 5 4.23 -12.06 1.85
C PHE A 5 3.00 -12.49 1.07
N SER A 6 3.06 -13.68 0.48
CA SER A 6 1.89 -14.32 -0.15
C SER A 6 0.78 -14.53 0.88
N PRO A 7 -0.52 -14.49 0.49
CA PRO A 7 -1.63 -14.66 1.42
C PRO A 7 -1.64 -16.00 2.16
N ASN A 8 -1.07 -17.05 1.58
CA ASN A 8 -0.93 -18.36 2.21
C ASN A 8 0.31 -18.49 3.11
N GLY A 9 1.13 -17.44 3.22
CA GLY A 9 2.36 -17.40 4.02
C GLY A 9 3.51 -18.27 3.51
N GLN A 10 3.47 -18.76 2.27
CA GLN A 10 4.47 -19.71 1.75
C GLN A 10 5.57 -19.06 0.90
N GLN A 11 5.35 -17.84 0.41
CA GLN A 11 6.26 -17.16 -0.50
C GLN A 11 6.47 -15.70 -0.10
N ILE A 12 7.63 -15.17 -0.52
CA ILE A 12 8.02 -13.78 -0.36
C ILE A 12 8.37 -13.22 -1.73
N ALA A 13 7.74 -12.10 -2.08
CA ALA A 13 8.14 -11.28 -3.22
C ALA A 13 8.92 -10.08 -2.71
N TYR A 14 10.03 -9.74 -3.37
CA TYR A 14 10.85 -8.60 -2.96
C TYR A 14 11.52 -7.90 -4.16
N SER A 15 11.83 -6.62 -3.99
CA SER A 15 12.52 -5.82 -5.01
C SER A 15 13.99 -5.57 -4.65
N THR A 16 14.85 -5.65 -5.65
CA THR A 16 16.29 -5.33 -5.60
C THR A 16 16.64 -4.37 -6.75
N ASP A 17 17.91 -3.98 -6.85
CA ASP A 17 18.40 -3.20 -8.00
C ASP A 17 18.32 -4.00 -9.31
N GLU A 18 18.30 -5.33 -9.25
CA GLU A 18 18.17 -6.22 -10.42
C GLU A 18 16.71 -6.44 -10.85
N GLY A 19 15.73 -6.21 -9.97
CA GLY A 19 14.30 -6.37 -10.30
C GLY A 19 13.45 -7.00 -9.19
N ILE A 20 12.34 -7.62 -9.58
CA ILE A 20 11.41 -8.32 -8.68
C ILE A 20 11.76 -9.80 -8.62
N TRP A 21 11.93 -10.29 -7.40
CA TRP A 21 12.26 -11.67 -7.09
C TRP A 21 11.14 -12.34 -6.29
N LEU A 22 11.05 -13.66 -6.42
CA LEU A 22 10.15 -14.53 -5.67
C LEU A 22 10.95 -15.67 -5.04
N VAL A 23 10.68 -15.98 -3.77
CA VAL A 23 11.33 -17.09 -3.06
C VAL A 23 10.33 -17.76 -2.12
N GLY A 24 10.50 -19.07 -1.89
CA GLY A 24 9.80 -19.80 -0.82
C GLY A 24 10.24 -19.32 0.56
N ILE A 25 9.33 -19.32 1.54
CA ILE A 25 9.63 -18.86 2.91
C ILE A 25 10.59 -19.80 3.67
N ASP A 26 10.68 -21.05 3.23
CA ASP A 26 11.61 -22.06 3.76
C ASP A 26 13.05 -21.86 3.27
N GLY A 27 13.23 -21.13 2.16
CA GLY A 27 14.52 -20.86 1.54
C GLY A 27 15.19 -22.10 0.93
N GLU A 28 14.44 -23.19 0.72
CA GLU A 28 15.00 -24.43 0.13
C GLU A 28 15.28 -24.28 -1.36
N GLU A 29 14.46 -23.49 -2.06
CA GLU A 29 14.63 -23.17 -3.48
C GLU A 29 15.37 -21.85 -3.69
N ALA A 30 16.15 -21.77 -4.78
CA ALA A 30 16.80 -20.53 -5.17
C ALA A 30 15.74 -19.46 -5.54
N PRO A 31 15.96 -18.19 -5.18
CA PRO A 31 15.08 -17.12 -5.62
C PRO A 31 14.95 -17.08 -7.15
N THR A 32 13.73 -16.87 -7.63
CA THR A 32 13.42 -16.73 -9.06
C THR A 32 13.23 -15.26 -9.40
N LEU A 33 13.95 -14.76 -10.40
CA LEU A 33 13.73 -13.42 -10.94
C LEU A 33 12.47 -13.43 -11.81
N LEU A 34 11.46 -12.65 -11.42
CA LEU A 34 10.19 -12.52 -12.16
C LEU A 34 10.24 -11.41 -13.19
N LEU A 35 10.81 -10.26 -12.83
CA LEU A 35 10.91 -9.08 -13.69
C LEU A 35 12.32 -8.48 -13.53
N GLU A 36 13.02 -8.28 -14.64
CA GLU A 36 14.38 -7.75 -14.67
C GLU A 36 14.38 -6.24 -14.91
N ASN A 37 15.07 -5.48 -14.07
CA ASN A 37 15.26 -4.04 -14.27
C ASN A 37 16.16 -3.76 -15.48
N SER A 38 15.82 -2.73 -16.24
CA SER A 38 16.69 -2.20 -17.29
C SER A 38 17.35 -0.89 -16.86
N THR A 39 18.52 -0.59 -17.40
CA THR A 39 19.21 0.69 -17.16
C THR A 39 19.07 1.60 -18.38
N PRO A 40 18.52 2.83 -18.24
CA PRO A 40 18.11 3.47 -16.98
C PRO A 40 16.76 3.02 -16.42
N VAL A 41 15.84 2.56 -17.29
CA VAL A 41 14.44 2.16 -17.04
C VAL A 41 14.02 1.08 -18.07
N PRO A 42 12.94 0.30 -17.86
CA PRO A 42 12.04 0.30 -16.70
C PRO A 42 12.68 -0.21 -15.41
N ARG A 43 12.23 0.32 -14.26
CA ARG A 43 12.53 -0.20 -12.93
C ARG A 43 11.26 -0.70 -12.25
N TYR A 44 11.30 -1.95 -11.80
CA TYR A 44 10.21 -2.63 -11.14
C TYR A 44 10.41 -2.60 -9.61
N SER A 45 9.36 -2.26 -8.88
CA SER A 45 9.42 -2.09 -7.43
C SER A 45 8.05 -2.34 -6.77
N HIS A 46 8.01 -2.26 -5.44
CA HIS A 46 6.77 -2.36 -4.65
C HIS A 46 5.91 -3.60 -4.95
N PRO A 47 6.48 -4.83 -4.96
CA PRO A 47 5.67 -6.01 -5.20
C PRO A 47 4.65 -6.18 -4.07
N CYS A 48 3.39 -6.44 -4.41
CA CYS A 48 2.31 -6.68 -3.45
C CYS A 48 1.41 -7.82 -3.93
N PHE A 49 1.33 -8.91 -3.18
CA PHE A 49 0.47 -10.03 -3.54
C PHE A 49 -1.01 -9.66 -3.54
N ALA A 50 -1.73 -10.13 -4.56
CA ALA A 50 -3.18 -10.11 -4.56
C ALA A 50 -3.73 -11.06 -3.48
N PRO A 51 -4.80 -10.69 -2.76
CA PRO A 51 -5.31 -11.50 -1.65
C PRO A 51 -5.94 -12.82 -2.10
N ARG A 52 -6.45 -12.90 -3.34
CA ARG A 52 -7.20 -14.05 -3.87
C ARG A 52 -6.81 -14.46 -5.29
N LEU A 53 -5.91 -13.71 -5.91
CA LEU A 53 -5.44 -13.99 -7.27
C LEU A 53 -4.00 -14.47 -7.18
N ASN A 54 -3.59 -15.32 -8.11
CA ASN A 54 -2.17 -15.67 -8.26
C ASN A 54 -1.45 -14.55 -9.04
N ALA A 55 -1.35 -13.37 -8.44
CA ALA A 55 -0.84 -12.17 -9.08
C ALA A 55 -0.08 -11.26 -8.10
N LEU A 56 0.82 -10.43 -8.62
CA LEU A 56 1.46 -9.33 -7.91
C LEU A 56 0.99 -7.99 -8.48
N LEU A 57 0.74 -7.01 -7.64
CA LEU A 57 0.79 -5.60 -8.05
C LEU A 57 2.25 -5.17 -8.02
N VAL A 58 2.69 -4.48 -9.05
CA VAL A 58 4.06 -4.01 -9.22
C VAL A 58 4.04 -2.57 -9.70
N GLN A 59 4.84 -1.73 -9.06
CA GLN A 59 5.09 -0.37 -9.53
C GLN A 59 6.22 -0.38 -10.56
N ILE A 60 6.00 0.30 -11.68
CA ILE A 60 6.95 0.45 -12.78
C ILE A 60 7.30 1.93 -12.91
N ASP A 61 8.60 2.23 -12.80
CA ASP A 61 9.15 3.53 -13.18
C ASP A 61 9.65 3.44 -14.62
N THR A 62 8.99 4.17 -15.52
CA THR A 62 9.33 4.24 -16.95
C THR A 62 10.27 5.39 -17.29
N GLY A 63 10.67 6.20 -16.30
CA GLY A 63 11.45 7.43 -16.45
C GLY A 63 10.61 8.65 -16.82
N GLU A 64 9.40 8.44 -17.34
CA GLU A 64 8.42 9.49 -17.60
C GLU A 64 7.36 9.55 -16.50
N GLU A 65 6.92 8.39 -16.00
CA GLU A 65 5.83 8.26 -15.06
C GLU A 65 5.97 6.99 -14.20
N LEU A 66 5.32 7.01 -13.02
CA LEU A 66 5.10 5.83 -12.19
C LEU A 66 3.75 5.20 -12.54
N THR A 67 3.76 3.92 -12.91
CA THR A 67 2.55 3.16 -13.24
C THR A 67 2.41 1.93 -12.34
N GLN A 68 1.18 1.52 -12.10
CA GLN A 68 0.84 0.33 -11.31
C GLN A 68 0.29 -0.76 -12.23
N HIS A 69 0.89 -1.93 -12.21
CA HIS A 69 0.54 -3.07 -13.07
C HIS A 69 0.30 -4.34 -12.27
N ALA A 70 -0.60 -5.18 -12.75
CA ALA A 70 -0.75 -6.55 -12.25
C ALA A 70 0.14 -7.50 -13.07
N LEU A 71 1.00 -8.26 -12.41
CA LEU A 71 1.75 -9.39 -12.95
C LEU A 71 1.00 -10.69 -12.64
N ASP A 72 0.60 -11.43 -13.67
CA ASP A 72 0.05 -12.78 -13.51
C ASP A 72 1.19 -13.77 -13.22
N LEU A 73 1.16 -14.43 -12.07
CA LEU A 73 2.21 -15.36 -11.65
C LEU A 73 2.12 -16.73 -12.33
N ASN A 74 1.02 -17.05 -13.03
CA ASN A 74 0.92 -18.29 -13.81
C ASN A 74 1.63 -18.15 -15.16
N THR A 75 1.54 -16.98 -15.78
CA THR A 75 2.02 -16.73 -17.14
C THR A 75 3.29 -15.88 -17.18
N GLY A 76 3.56 -15.10 -16.12
CA GLY A 76 4.60 -14.07 -16.12
C GLY A 76 4.21 -12.82 -16.91
N GLU A 77 2.95 -12.68 -17.33
CA GLU A 77 2.48 -11.55 -18.13
C GLU A 77 2.17 -10.33 -17.26
N LEU A 78 2.67 -9.16 -17.67
CA LEU A 78 2.24 -7.87 -17.11
C LEU A 78 0.98 -7.40 -17.82
N LEU A 79 -0.11 -7.29 -17.07
CA LEU A 79 -1.36 -6.73 -17.56
C LEU A 79 -1.25 -5.21 -17.71
N PRO A 80 -2.07 -4.60 -18.58
CA PRO A 80 -2.15 -3.14 -18.70
C PRO A 80 -2.39 -2.48 -17.34
N GLY A 81 -1.55 -1.49 -17.04
CA GLY A 81 -1.57 -0.75 -15.79
C GLY A 81 -2.14 0.64 -15.95
N ALA A 82 -2.03 1.43 -14.90
CA ALA A 82 -2.43 2.83 -14.91
C ALA A 82 -1.43 3.70 -14.15
N ALA A 83 -1.32 4.95 -14.56
CA ALA A 83 -0.56 5.98 -13.87
C ALA A 83 -1.07 6.14 -12.44
N ALA A 84 -0.17 5.94 -11.47
CA ALA A 84 -0.44 6.14 -10.06
C ALA A 84 0.84 6.11 -9.24
N THR A 85 0.87 6.95 -8.20
CA THR A 85 1.99 7.02 -7.26
C THR A 85 2.13 5.76 -6.41
N ASP A 86 1.01 5.09 -6.11
CA ASP A 86 0.99 3.83 -5.36
C ASP A 86 -0.32 3.07 -5.66
N GLY A 87 -0.46 1.83 -5.19
CA GLY A 87 -1.69 1.07 -5.29
C GLY A 87 -1.81 -0.07 -4.29
N PHE A 88 -3.03 -0.59 -4.14
CA PHE A 88 -3.34 -1.70 -3.26
C PHE A 88 -4.42 -2.61 -3.85
N TRP A 89 -4.41 -3.87 -3.46
CA TRP A 89 -5.44 -4.82 -3.85
C TRP A 89 -6.70 -4.71 -3.00
N LEU A 90 -7.84 -4.86 -3.66
CA LEU A 90 -9.11 -5.15 -3.03
C LEU A 90 -9.30 -6.68 -2.92
N GLN A 91 -10.12 -7.10 -1.97
CA GLN A 91 -10.55 -8.47 -1.70
C GLN A 91 -11.27 -9.11 -2.90
N ASP A 92 -11.85 -8.31 -3.78
CA ASP A 92 -12.51 -8.76 -5.01
C ASP A 92 -11.55 -8.86 -6.21
N GLY A 93 -10.26 -8.53 -6.04
CA GLY A 93 -9.26 -8.58 -7.09
C GLY A 93 -9.17 -7.32 -7.95
N ARG A 94 -9.94 -6.27 -7.65
CA ARG A 94 -9.70 -4.93 -8.23
C ARG A 94 -8.51 -4.26 -7.54
N ILE A 95 -8.03 -3.17 -8.13
CA ILE A 95 -6.91 -2.38 -7.61
C ILE A 95 -7.41 -0.98 -7.25
N GLY A 96 -7.09 -0.53 -6.04
CA GLY A 96 -7.18 0.88 -5.67
C GLY A 96 -5.88 1.57 -6.02
N LEU A 97 -5.97 2.63 -6.82
CA LEU A 97 -4.84 3.43 -7.28
C LEU A 97 -4.82 4.75 -6.54
N TYR A 98 -3.65 5.08 -6.00
CA TYR A 98 -3.41 6.33 -5.33
C TYR A 98 -2.75 7.34 -6.27
N ASN A 99 -3.41 8.48 -6.46
CA ASN A 99 -2.87 9.61 -7.21
C ASN A 99 -2.62 10.79 -6.28
N GLN A 100 -1.33 11.10 -6.05
CA GLN A 100 -0.89 12.36 -5.43
C GLN A 100 -0.19 13.22 -6.48
N ALA A 101 -0.86 14.25 -6.99
CA ALA A 101 -0.23 15.21 -7.90
C ALA A 101 0.40 16.38 -7.11
N ALA A 102 1.61 16.80 -7.48
CA ALA A 102 2.39 17.77 -6.71
C ALA A 102 1.91 19.25 -6.89
N ALA A 103 1.47 19.81 -5.77
CA ALA A 103 1.73 21.14 -5.21
C ALA A 103 1.41 22.48 -5.92
N THR A 104 0.90 22.57 -7.16
CA THR A 104 0.76 23.93 -7.77
C THR A 104 -0.61 24.58 -7.74
N GLN A 105 -1.75 23.85 -7.70
CA GLN A 105 -3.08 24.48 -7.75
C GLN A 105 -4.19 23.76 -6.95
N GLY A 106 -4.00 23.54 -5.64
CA GLY A 106 -5.10 23.10 -4.75
C GLY A 106 -5.62 21.68 -5.04
N ILE A 107 -4.72 20.71 -4.98
CA ILE A 107 -4.92 19.37 -5.52
C ILE A 107 -5.61 18.44 -4.50
N THR A 108 -6.42 17.51 -4.98
CA THR A 108 -6.97 16.43 -4.19
C THR A 108 -6.07 15.19 -4.22
N ALA A 109 -5.99 14.48 -3.11
CA ALA A 109 -5.45 13.13 -3.09
C ALA A 109 -6.61 12.17 -3.38
N ASP A 110 -6.56 11.47 -4.52
CA ASP A 110 -7.67 10.63 -4.99
C ASP A 110 -7.32 9.14 -4.91
N ILE A 111 -8.32 8.33 -4.58
CA ILE A 111 -8.30 6.88 -4.73
C ILE A 111 -9.26 6.52 -5.85
N THR A 112 -8.74 5.90 -6.90
CA THR A 112 -9.54 5.39 -8.02
C THR A 112 -9.48 3.87 -8.03
N ILE A 113 -10.64 3.20 -8.11
CA ILE A 113 -10.72 1.75 -8.24
C ILE A 113 -10.75 1.37 -9.72
N VAL A 114 -9.90 0.44 -10.10
CA VAL A 114 -9.80 -0.07 -11.46
C VAL A 114 -9.90 -1.60 -11.48
N ASP A 115 -10.49 -2.12 -12.53
CA ASP A 115 -10.50 -3.55 -12.84
C ASP A 115 -9.49 -3.81 -13.97
N VAL A 116 -8.24 -4.03 -13.61
CA VAL A 116 -7.15 -4.29 -14.58
C VAL A 116 -7.19 -5.71 -15.16
N ILE A 117 -7.91 -6.62 -14.50
CA ILE A 117 -7.97 -8.03 -14.88
C ILE A 117 -9.03 -8.23 -15.97
N SER A 118 -10.27 -7.82 -15.71
CA SER A 118 -11.36 -7.99 -16.68
C SER A 118 -11.40 -6.85 -17.70
N GLN A 119 -10.98 -5.65 -17.30
CA GLN A 119 -11.10 -4.41 -18.07
C GLN A 119 -12.52 -4.09 -18.54
N GLN A 120 -13.54 -4.73 -17.96
CA GLN A 120 -14.94 -4.54 -18.35
C GLN A 120 -15.61 -3.39 -17.61
N ARG A 121 -15.04 -2.96 -16.49
CA ARG A 121 -15.59 -1.88 -15.66
C ARG A 121 -14.76 -0.61 -15.84
N PRO A 122 -15.41 0.56 -16.06
CA PRO A 122 -14.69 1.82 -16.07
C PRO A 122 -14.10 2.12 -14.68
N PRO A 123 -13.02 2.91 -14.60
CA PRO A 123 -12.49 3.40 -13.33
C PRO A 123 -13.57 4.13 -12.50
N GLU A 124 -13.57 3.90 -11.19
CA GLU A 124 -14.52 4.48 -10.23
C GLU A 124 -13.76 5.31 -9.19
N LEU A 125 -14.13 6.58 -8.99
CA LEU A 125 -13.57 7.39 -7.91
C LEU A 125 -14.12 6.88 -6.57
N ALA A 126 -13.27 6.30 -5.72
CA ALA A 126 -13.66 5.82 -4.40
C ALA A 126 -13.73 6.94 -3.37
N LEU A 127 -12.69 7.77 -3.33
CA LEU A 127 -12.54 8.82 -2.33
C LEU A 127 -11.61 9.93 -2.85
N SER A 128 -11.90 11.16 -2.42
CA SER A 128 -11.08 12.33 -2.68
C SER A 128 -10.83 13.08 -1.37
N LEU A 129 -9.57 13.39 -1.09
CA LEU A 129 -9.18 14.19 0.06
C LEU A 129 -8.77 15.60 -0.38
N PRO A 130 -9.25 16.66 0.28
CA PRO A 130 -8.81 18.01 -0.02
C PRO A 130 -7.38 18.26 0.46
N TYR A 131 -6.62 19.04 -0.28
CA TYR A 131 -5.35 19.59 0.20
C TYR A 131 -5.53 20.31 1.56
N PRO A 132 -4.60 20.18 2.53
CA PRO A 132 -3.32 19.48 2.47
C PRO A 132 -3.37 18.05 3.05
N LEU A 133 -4.49 17.34 2.93
CA LEU A 133 -4.59 15.97 3.42
C LEU A 133 -4.02 14.99 2.40
N ALA A 134 -3.31 13.99 2.89
CA ALA A 134 -2.75 12.89 2.13
C ALA A 134 -3.08 11.56 2.81
N TYR A 135 -3.08 10.49 2.02
CA TYR A 135 -3.18 9.14 2.56
C TYR A 135 -1.82 8.74 3.14
N GLY A 136 -1.82 8.26 4.37
CA GLY A 136 -0.67 7.63 5.00
C GLY A 136 -0.65 6.12 4.76
N ASP A 137 -1.82 5.49 4.78
CA ASP A 137 -2.05 4.09 4.40
C ASP A 137 -3.53 3.91 4.04
N VAL A 138 -3.83 2.96 3.18
CA VAL A 138 -5.20 2.66 2.71
C VAL A 138 -5.36 1.15 2.62
N ARG A 139 -6.46 0.63 3.17
CA ARG A 139 -6.76 -0.80 3.09
C ARG A 139 -8.25 -1.05 3.01
N GLU A 140 -8.63 -2.08 2.26
CA GLU A 140 -9.97 -2.62 2.34
C GLU A 140 -10.07 -3.59 3.53
N VAL A 141 -10.85 -3.21 4.55
CA VAL A 141 -11.03 -4.00 5.79
C VAL A 141 -12.23 -4.93 5.70
N ASN A 142 -13.21 -4.60 4.86
CA ASN A 142 -14.34 -5.45 4.49
C ASN A 142 -14.69 -5.18 3.03
N ALA A 143 -15.33 -6.13 2.35
CA ALA A 143 -15.72 -5.97 0.95
C ALA A 143 -16.51 -4.65 0.74
N GLY A 144 -16.00 -3.77 -0.11
CA GLY A 144 -16.52 -2.45 -0.43
C GLY A 144 -16.22 -1.35 0.60
N LYS A 145 -15.39 -1.61 1.61
CA LYS A 145 -15.18 -0.72 2.75
C LYS A 145 -13.70 -0.45 3.01
N LEU A 146 -13.31 0.79 2.78
CA LEU A 146 -11.95 1.28 2.97
C LEU A 146 -11.77 1.82 4.40
N MET A 147 -10.63 1.47 4.99
CA MET A 147 -10.06 2.15 6.13
C MET A 147 -8.80 2.89 5.67
N ILE A 148 -8.67 4.13 6.11
CA ILE A 148 -7.69 5.07 5.59
C ILE A 148 -7.03 5.77 6.78
N ALA A 149 -5.71 5.70 6.84
CA ALA A 149 -4.93 6.59 7.66
C ALA A 149 -4.74 7.90 6.89
N VAL A 150 -5.30 8.99 7.39
CA VAL A 150 -5.19 10.33 6.80
C VAL A 150 -4.20 11.15 7.61
N GLN A 151 -3.26 11.78 6.94
CA GLN A 151 -2.28 12.70 7.53
C GLN A 151 -2.22 14.00 6.72
N ARG A 152 -1.58 15.03 7.26
CA ARG A 152 -1.23 16.20 6.46
C ARG A 152 0.00 15.90 5.62
N GLU A 153 0.03 16.42 4.40
CA GLU A 153 1.19 16.39 3.50
C GLU A 153 2.28 17.37 4.00
N ILE A 154 2.90 17.03 5.12
CA ILE A 154 4.01 17.76 5.73
C ILE A 154 5.10 16.73 6.05
N PRO A 155 6.37 17.00 5.72
CA PRO A 155 7.47 16.11 6.10
C PRO A 155 7.54 15.85 7.61
N GLY A 156 7.73 14.59 8.00
CA GLY A 156 7.90 14.19 9.41
C GLY A 156 6.64 13.65 10.07
N ALA A 157 6.65 13.59 11.41
CA ALA A 157 5.51 13.09 12.17
C ALA A 157 4.31 14.05 12.04
N GLY A 158 3.18 13.51 11.61
CA GLY A 158 1.93 14.26 11.48
C GLY A 158 0.84 13.66 12.37
N ILE A 159 -0.17 14.47 12.70
CA ILE A 159 -1.39 13.94 13.32
C ILE A 159 -2.06 13.03 12.29
N VAL A 160 -2.16 11.75 12.63
CA VAL A 160 -2.93 10.77 11.88
C VAL A 160 -4.36 10.74 12.40
N SER A 161 -5.32 10.75 11.48
CA SER A 161 -6.72 10.44 11.74
C SER A 161 -7.08 9.17 10.97
N ILE A 162 -7.89 8.30 11.56
CA ILE A 162 -8.41 7.13 10.86
C ILE A 162 -9.80 7.44 10.37
N VAL A 163 -10.00 7.25 9.08
CA VAL A 163 -11.24 7.46 8.37
C VAL A 163 -11.70 6.13 7.77
N GLU A 164 -12.99 5.92 7.78
CA GLU A 164 -13.65 4.78 7.18
C GLU A 164 -14.61 5.29 6.11
N ALA A 165 -14.64 4.64 4.95
CA ALA A 165 -15.54 5.02 3.87
C ALA A 165 -15.98 3.78 3.06
N PRO A 166 -17.26 3.66 2.67
CA PRO A 166 -17.61 2.79 1.56
C PRO A 166 -16.94 3.31 0.29
N ILE A 167 -16.62 2.42 -0.65
CA ILE A 167 -16.18 2.83 -2.00
C ILE A 167 -17.28 3.67 -2.65
N GLY A 168 -16.93 4.91 -3.05
CA GLY A 168 -17.87 5.87 -3.64
C GLY A 168 -18.86 6.48 -2.64
N GLY A 169 -18.68 6.21 -1.34
CA GLY A 169 -19.57 6.65 -0.27
C GLY A 169 -19.00 7.78 0.59
N GLU A 170 -19.81 8.24 1.55
CA GLU A 170 -19.37 9.23 2.51
C GLU A 170 -18.39 8.65 3.54
N SER A 171 -17.40 9.46 3.90
CA SER A 171 -16.37 9.08 4.85
C SER A 171 -16.69 9.52 6.28
N GLN A 172 -16.31 8.72 7.27
CA GLN A 172 -16.47 9.00 8.69
C GLN A 172 -15.13 8.82 9.42
N ARG A 173 -14.75 9.78 10.26
CA ARG A 173 -13.59 9.62 11.15
C ARG A 173 -13.93 8.70 12.32
N ILE A 174 -13.12 7.67 12.51
CA ILE A 174 -13.30 6.64 13.55
C ILE A 174 -12.21 6.64 14.63
N GLY A 175 -11.10 7.35 14.42
CA GLY A 175 -10.03 7.43 15.43
C GLY A 175 -9.02 8.55 15.17
N VAL A 176 -8.25 8.91 16.19
CA VAL A 176 -7.14 9.87 16.10
C VAL A 176 -5.95 9.33 16.92
N PRO A 177 -5.11 8.45 16.32
CA PRO A 177 -3.93 7.90 16.99
C PRO A 177 -2.91 8.95 17.47
N GLY A 178 -2.97 10.16 16.90
CA GLY A 178 -2.04 11.24 17.20
C GLY A 178 -0.84 11.24 16.26
N PHE A 179 0.32 11.68 16.77
CA PHE A 179 1.52 11.84 15.95
C PHE A 179 2.19 10.51 15.65
N MET A 180 2.34 10.18 14.36
CA MET A 180 3.15 9.06 13.91
C MET A 180 3.75 9.34 12.52
N THR A 181 4.84 8.65 12.21
CA THR A 181 5.42 8.52 10.87
C THR A 181 5.20 7.10 10.37
N GLN A 182 5.07 6.94 9.05
CA GLN A 182 4.86 5.64 8.40
C GLN A 182 3.68 4.86 9.02
N PRO A 183 2.47 5.45 9.11
CA PRO A 183 1.29 4.72 9.53
C PRO A 183 1.10 3.45 8.68
N THR A 184 0.71 2.35 9.32
CA THR A 184 0.31 1.12 8.62
C THR A 184 -0.86 0.45 9.33
N LEU A 185 -1.96 0.26 8.61
CA LEU A 185 -3.21 -0.34 9.07
C LEU A 185 -3.06 -1.87 9.17
N SER A 186 -3.55 -2.45 10.27
CA SER A 186 -3.62 -3.89 10.41
C SER A 186 -4.60 -4.49 9.38
N PRO A 187 -4.40 -5.75 8.93
CA PRO A 187 -5.27 -6.37 7.93
C PRO A 187 -6.74 -6.47 8.33
N ASP A 188 -6.98 -6.69 9.61
CA ASP A 188 -8.32 -6.79 10.20
C ASP A 188 -8.96 -5.41 10.49
N GLY A 189 -8.21 -4.31 10.31
CA GLY A 189 -8.66 -2.96 10.64
C GLY A 189 -8.82 -2.68 12.13
N ALA A 190 -8.36 -3.56 13.02
CA ALA A 190 -8.49 -3.39 14.47
C ALA A 190 -7.42 -2.46 15.06
N ALA A 191 -6.30 -2.27 14.36
CA ALA A 191 -5.17 -1.49 14.84
C ALA A 191 -4.49 -0.70 13.72
N ILE A 192 -3.70 0.28 14.13
CA ILE A 192 -2.73 0.96 13.28
C ILE A 192 -1.39 1.01 14.01
N ALA A 193 -0.31 0.70 13.30
CA ALA A 193 1.04 0.86 13.79
C ALA A 193 1.73 2.03 13.09
N GLY A 194 2.78 2.55 13.71
CA GLY A 194 3.63 3.56 13.13
C GLY A 194 4.84 3.81 14.01
N LEU A 195 5.65 4.80 13.67
CA LEU A 195 6.83 5.16 14.46
C LEU A 195 6.69 6.57 15.01
N THR A 196 7.36 6.88 16.12
CA THR A 196 7.46 8.27 16.60
C THR A 196 8.23 9.17 15.63
N TYR A 197 9.23 8.59 14.97
CA TYR A 197 10.07 9.13 13.89
C TYR A 197 10.85 7.96 13.28
N THR A 198 11.48 8.13 12.11
CA THR A 198 12.31 7.07 11.49
C THR A 198 13.46 6.64 12.42
N GLY A 199 13.53 5.35 12.76
CA GLY A 199 14.49 4.83 13.75
C GLY A 199 14.04 4.95 15.21
N GLY A 200 12.86 5.52 15.45
CA GLY A 200 12.26 5.72 16.78
C GLY A 200 11.54 4.49 17.33
N ALA A 201 10.65 4.74 18.29
CA ALA A 201 9.87 3.71 18.95
C ALA A 201 8.62 3.32 18.14
N LEU A 202 8.20 2.07 18.30
CA LEU A 202 6.97 1.55 17.69
C LEU A 202 5.75 2.02 18.48
N LEU A 203 4.80 2.60 17.76
CA LEU A 203 3.47 2.96 18.23
C LEU A 203 2.47 1.95 17.69
N VAL A 204 1.55 1.49 18.53
CA VAL A 204 0.40 0.69 18.09
C VAL A 204 -0.86 1.29 18.73
N TYR A 205 -1.78 1.76 17.92
CA TYR A 205 -3.07 2.28 18.36
C TYR A 205 -4.16 1.26 18.08
N ASP A 206 -4.83 0.83 19.15
CA ASP A 206 -6.01 -0.04 19.12
C ASP A 206 -7.25 0.81 18.81
N LEU A 207 -7.88 0.56 17.66
CA LEU A 207 -9.07 1.29 17.22
C LEU A 207 -10.33 0.93 18.00
N GLN A 208 -10.40 -0.27 18.57
CA GLN A 208 -11.56 -0.71 19.33
C GLN A 208 -11.62 -0.01 20.70
N ASN A 209 -10.48 0.06 21.38
CA ASN A 209 -10.38 0.59 22.74
C ASN A 209 -9.91 2.05 22.79
N GLY A 210 -9.39 2.59 21.67
CA GLY A 210 -8.83 3.93 21.61
C GLY A 210 -7.53 4.10 22.41
N VAL A 211 -6.76 3.01 22.55
CA VAL A 211 -5.54 2.96 23.38
C VAL A 211 -4.31 3.00 22.50
N LEU A 212 -3.38 3.90 22.81
CA LEU A 212 -2.05 3.96 22.19
C LEU A 212 -1.01 3.25 23.06
N TYR A 213 -0.42 2.20 22.51
CA TYR A 213 0.74 1.51 23.10
C TYR A 213 2.03 2.07 22.52
N HIS A 214 3.01 2.29 23.41
CA HIS A 214 4.36 2.73 23.06
C HIS A 214 5.35 1.63 23.41
N LEU A 215 5.92 0.97 22.40
CA LEU A 215 6.88 -0.11 22.59
C LEU A 215 8.29 0.49 22.62
N ALA A 216 8.92 0.43 23.79
CA ALA A 216 10.25 1.00 24.01
C ALA A 216 11.39 0.20 23.34
N GLN A 217 11.11 -1.01 22.83
CA GLN A 217 12.05 -1.89 22.15
C GLN A 217 11.34 -2.68 21.03
N PRO A 218 12.06 -3.08 19.97
CA PRO A 218 13.45 -2.74 19.69
C PRO A 218 13.63 -1.26 19.32
N LEU A 219 14.83 -0.71 19.53
CA LEU A 219 15.20 0.62 19.03
C LEU A 219 15.69 0.53 17.57
N GLY A 220 15.66 1.66 16.86
CA GLY A 220 16.20 1.73 15.50
C GLY A 220 15.29 1.09 14.45
N ILE A 221 13.97 1.04 14.69
CA ILE A 221 13.02 0.47 13.73
C ILE A 221 12.92 1.40 12.52
N LEU A 222 13.18 0.86 11.32
CA LEU A 222 13.15 1.63 10.07
C LEU A 222 11.84 1.49 9.30
N SER A 223 11.09 0.42 9.56
CA SER A 223 9.82 0.13 8.91
C SER A 223 9.02 -0.86 9.74
N VAL A 224 7.70 -0.83 9.59
CA VAL A 224 6.75 -1.73 10.23
C VAL A 224 5.85 -2.29 9.15
N LYS A 225 5.59 -3.60 9.20
CA LYS A 225 4.65 -4.29 8.33
C LYS A 225 3.88 -5.32 9.15
N TRP A 226 2.57 -5.40 8.90
CA TRP A 226 1.73 -6.44 9.47
C TRP A 226 1.86 -7.74 8.68
N SER A 227 1.73 -8.87 9.38
CA SER A 227 1.37 -10.12 8.71
C SER A 227 0.00 -9.95 8.05
N PRO A 228 -0.26 -10.58 6.89
CA PRO A 228 -1.61 -10.72 6.33
C PRO A 228 -2.59 -11.36 7.32
#